data_AF-A0A4R4TI82-F1
#
_entry.id   AF-A0A4R4TI82-F1
#
_cell.length_a   1.000
_cell.length_b   1.000
_cell.length_c   1.000
_cell.angle_alpha   90.00
_cell.angle_beta   90.00
_cell.angle_gamma   90.00
#
_symmetry.space_group_name_H-M   'P 1'
#
loop_
_entity.id
_entity.type
_entity.pdbx_description
1 polymer ?
#
loop_
_entity_poly.entity_id
_entity_poly.type
_entity_poly.pdbx_seq_one_letter_code
_entity_poly.pdbx_strand_id
1 'polypeptide(L)'
;MISTFRFVTQNAPDAAKLSRDHVVWLLRHTDSPIAEENARLLVSEVVTNAHQHTASPLIALTTVIGPAGLRVEVFDNSPVHLPPPAAAAWEREG
;
A
#
# COMPACT_ATOMS: atom_id res chain seq x y z
N MET A 1 -14.73 17.69 4.38
CA MET A 1 -13.52 18.10 3.63
C MET A 1 -12.84 16.85 3.12
N ILE A 2 -12.19 16.89 1.97
CA ILE A 2 -11.35 15.80 1.47
C ILE A 2 -9.90 16.26 1.57
N SER A 3 -9.06 15.44 2.20
CA SER A 3 -7.64 15.71 2.37
C SER A 3 -6.82 14.64 1.66
N THR A 4 -5.86 15.06 0.85
CA THR A 4 -4.97 14.17 0.09
C THR A 4 -3.53 14.42 0.50
N PHE A 5 -2.83 13.35 0.85
CA PHE A 5 -1.45 13.38 1.29
C PHE A 5 -0.62 12.42 0.46
N ARG A 6 0.65 12.78 0.24
CA ARG A 6 1.61 11.92 -0.43
C ARG A 6 2.81 11.70 0.48
N PHE A 7 3.17 10.44 0.67
CA PHE A 7 4.31 10.02 1.46
C PHE A 7 5.22 9.13 0.62
N VAL A 8 6.53 9.28 0.76
CA VAL A 8 7.51 8.46 0.04
C VAL A 8 8.59 8.03 1.02
N THR A 9 8.93 6.75 0.98
CA THR A 9 9.98 6.14 1.79
C THR A 9 10.87 5.25 0.93
N GLN A 10 12.05 4.90 1.44
CA GLN A 10 12.87 3.85 0.87
C GLN A 10 12.16 2.49 0.98
N ASN A 11 12.39 1.61 0.01
CA ASN A 11 12.00 0.21 0.07
C ASN A 11 12.95 -0.53 1.04
N ALA A 12 12.64 -0.42 2.34
CA ALA A 12 13.44 -0.95 3.44
C ALA A 12 12.54 -1.72 4.42
N PRO A 13 13.09 -2.58 5.30
CA PRO A 13 12.30 -3.39 6.23
C PRO A 13 11.37 -2.59 7.17
N ASP A 14 11.65 -1.31 7.40
CA ASP A 14 10.85 -0.41 8.23
C ASP A 14 9.82 0.41 7.45
N ALA A 15 9.75 0.28 6.12
CA ALA A 15 8.82 1.03 5.26
C ALA A 15 7.35 0.85 5.68
N ALA A 16 6.95 -0.37 6.04
CA ALA A 16 5.60 -0.66 6.53
C ALA A 16 5.28 0.07 7.84
N LYS A 17 6.27 0.16 8.76
CA LYS A 17 6.12 0.88 10.02
C LYS A 17 6.00 2.39 9.78
N LEU A 18 6.90 2.96 8.99
CA LEU A 18 6.88 4.39 8.65
C LEU A 18 5.55 4.78 7.99
N SER A 19 5.07 3.97 7.05
CA SER A 19 3.84 4.21 6.30
C SER A 19 2.60 4.15 7.18
N ARG A 20 2.45 3.11 8.02
CA ARG A 20 1.27 2.98 8.89
C ARG A 20 1.24 4.03 9.99
N ASP A 21 2.40 4.40 10.54
CA ASP A 21 2.49 5.46 11.56
C ASP A 21 2.16 6.83 10.95
N HIS A 22 2.59 7.08 9.70
CA HIS A 22 2.20 8.27 8.95
C HIS A 22 0.68 8.34 8.73
N VAL A 23 0.03 7.25 8.27
CA VAL A 23 -1.42 7.25 8.05
C VAL A 23 -2.20 7.43 9.36
N VAL A 24 -1.79 6.78 10.45
CA VAL A 24 -2.41 6.96 11.77
C VAL A 24 -2.29 8.41 12.22
N TRP A 25 -1.12 9.03 12.03
CA TRP A 25 -0.94 10.45 12.32
C TRP A 25 -1.89 11.33 11.49
N LEU A 26 -2.08 11.04 10.20
CA LEU A 26 -3.02 11.77 9.34
C LEU A 26 -4.48 11.62 9.79
N LEU A 27 -4.89 10.43 10.23
CA LEU A 27 -6.24 10.22 10.74
C LEU A 27 -6.51 11.09 11.98
N ARG A 28 -5.55 11.17 12.90
CA ARG A 28 -5.63 12.07 14.07
C ARG A 28 -5.61 13.53 13.68
N HIS A 29 -4.73 13.92 12.77
CA HIS A 29 -4.58 15.31 12.31
C HIS A 29 -5.83 15.82 11.58
N THR A 30 -6.58 14.92 10.93
CA THR A 30 -7.81 15.26 10.20
C THR A 30 -9.09 15.02 11.00
N ASP A 31 -8.97 14.65 12.28
CA ASP A 31 -10.09 14.30 13.18
C ASP A 31 -11.04 13.26 12.55
N SER A 32 -10.43 12.25 11.91
CA SER A 32 -11.16 11.23 11.16
C SER A 32 -11.79 10.18 12.09
N PRO A 33 -13.06 9.79 11.88
CA PRO A 33 -13.74 8.78 12.70
C PRO A 33 -13.30 7.33 12.40
N ILE A 34 -12.32 7.14 11.53
CA ILE A 34 -11.88 5.83 11.04
C ILE A 34 -11.07 5.13 12.13
N ALA A 35 -11.35 3.84 12.34
CA ALA A 35 -10.63 3.02 13.31
C ALA A 35 -9.13 2.94 12.97
N GLU A 36 -8.30 3.55 13.83
CA GLU A 36 -6.85 3.61 13.65
C GLU A 36 -6.20 2.23 13.54
N GLU A 37 -6.70 1.25 14.29
CA GLU A 37 -6.15 -0.11 14.29
C GLU A 37 -6.35 -0.81 12.93
N ASN A 38 -7.53 -0.64 12.32
CA ASN A 38 -7.80 -1.19 10.99
C ASN A 38 -6.91 -0.52 9.94
N ALA A 39 -6.77 0.80 10.00
CA ALA A 39 -5.88 1.52 9.10
C ALA A 39 -4.41 1.09 9.29
N ARG A 40 -3.96 0.94 10.54
CA ARG A 40 -2.61 0.47 10.87
C ARG A 40 -2.34 -0.91 10.28
N LEU A 41 -3.26 -1.85 10.48
CA LEU A 41 -3.14 -3.22 9.96
C LEU A 41 -3.10 -3.23 8.43
N LEU A 42 -4.10 -2.63 7.79
CA LEU A 42 -4.24 -2.67 6.32
C LEU A 42 -3.08 -1.96 5.61
N VAL A 43 -2.62 -0.81 6.15
CA VAL A 43 -1.46 -0.10 5.59
C VAL A 43 -0.18 -0.91 5.77
N SER A 44 -0.01 -1.56 6.92
CA SER A 44 1.15 -2.44 7.15
C SER A 44 1.18 -3.58 6.14
N GLU A 45 0.03 -4.21 5.90
CA GLU A 45 -0.10 -5.35 4.98
C GLU A 45 0.22 -4.94 3.53
N VAL A 46 -0.46 -3.91 3.02
CA VAL A 46 -0.28 -3.48 1.61
C VAL A 46 1.14 -2.99 1.33
N VAL A 47 1.78 -2.32 2.29
CA VAL A 47 3.18 -1.88 2.14
C VAL A 47 4.16 -3.03 2.31
N THR A 48 3.86 -4.02 3.15
CA THR A 48 4.68 -5.24 3.25
C THR A 48 4.64 -6.01 1.93
N ASN A 49 3.45 -6.15 1.32
CA ASN A 49 3.30 -6.75 0.01
C ASN A 49 4.12 -6.00 -1.04
N ALA A 50 4.07 -4.66 -1.06
CA ALA A 50 4.92 -3.87 -1.95
C ALA A 50 6.41 -4.14 -1.69
N HIS A 51 6.87 -4.04 -0.43
CA HIS A 51 8.27 -4.30 -0.05
C HIS A 51 8.79 -5.67 -0.50
N GLN A 52 7.98 -6.71 -0.33
CA GLN A 52 8.35 -8.09 -0.66
C GLN A 52 8.33 -8.38 -2.16
N HIS A 53 7.46 -7.71 -2.92
CA HIS A 53 7.20 -8.07 -4.31
C HIS A 53 7.70 -7.05 -5.34
N THR A 54 8.23 -5.91 -4.88
CA THR A 54 8.84 -4.90 -5.76
C THR A 54 10.36 -4.85 -5.67
N ALA A 55 11.01 -4.60 -6.81
CA ALA A 55 12.42 -4.21 -6.86
C ALA A 55 12.60 -2.68 -6.85
N SER A 56 11.52 -1.90 -6.77
CA SER A 56 11.59 -0.44 -6.70
C SER A 56 12.40 0.00 -5.46
N PRO A 57 13.33 0.95 -5.58
CA PRO A 57 14.09 1.46 -4.43
C PRO A 57 13.23 2.34 -3.50
N LEU A 58 12.06 2.77 -3.97
CA LEU A 58 11.13 3.64 -3.25
C LEU A 58 9.74 3.01 -3.20
N ILE A 59 9.05 3.26 -2.11
CA ILE A 59 7.61 3.01 -1.95
C ILE A 59 6.92 4.36 -1.76
N ALA A 60 5.93 4.65 -2.59
CA ALA A 60 5.11 5.85 -2.48
C ALA A 60 3.69 5.50 -2.06
N LEU A 61 3.10 6.34 -1.23
CA LEU A 61 1.73 6.21 -0.76
C LEU A 61 0.95 7.48 -1.10
N THR A 62 -0.25 7.30 -1.63
CA THR A 62 -1.28 8.36 -1.67
C THR A 62 -2.35 8.00 -0.66
N THR A 63 -2.62 8.92 0.27
CA THR A 63 -3.65 8.78 1.29
C THR A 63 -4.73 9.82 1.06
N VAL A 64 -5.96 9.37 0.85
CA VAL A 64 -7.14 10.24 0.72
C VAL A 64 -8.07 9.96 1.89
N ILE A 65 -8.38 11.01 2.66
CA ILE A 65 -9.31 10.96 3.78
C ILE A 65 -10.50 11.85 3.44
N GLY A 66 -11.71 11.29 3.50
CA GLY A 66 -12.93 12.04 3.23
C GLY A 66 -14.18 11.35 3.77
N PRO A 67 -15.37 11.86 3.43
CA PRO A 67 -16.64 11.32 3.94
C PRO A 67 -16.89 9.86 3.58
N ALA A 68 -16.32 9.39 2.47
CA ALA A 68 -16.41 7.99 2.02
C ALA A 68 -15.44 7.04 2.75
N GLY A 69 -14.57 7.58 3.62
CA GLY A 69 -13.59 6.82 4.37
C GLY A 69 -12.14 7.11 3.98
N LEU A 70 -11.29 6.11 4.18
CA LEU A 70 -9.85 6.14 3.93
C LEU A 70 -9.56 5.36 2.65
N ARG A 71 -8.89 5.99 1.70
CA ARG A 71 -8.28 5.32 0.55
C ARG A 71 -6.77 5.43 0.67
N VAL A 72 -6.08 4.29 0.55
CA VAL A 72 -4.62 4.22 0.50
C VAL A 72 -4.24 3.52 -0.79
N GLU A 73 -3.41 4.18 -1.59
CA GLU A 73 -2.81 3.61 -2.79
C GLU A 73 -1.31 3.50 -2.55
N VAL A 74 -0.75 2.31 -2.77
CA VAL A 74 0.69 2.09 -2.70
C VAL A 74 1.21 1.93 -4.11
N PHE A 75 2.23 2.71 -4.44
CA PHE A 75 2.92 2.68 -5.71
C PHE A 75 4.33 2.19 -5.46
N ASP A 76 4.66 1.07 -6.09
CA ASP A 76 6.01 0.66 -6.33
C ASP A 76 6.31 0.93 -7.80
N ASN A 77 7.40 1.66 -8.10
CA ASN A 77 7.68 2.11 -9.47
C ASN A 77 8.46 1.04 -10.25
N SER A 78 8.26 -0.24 -9.93
CA SER A 78 8.90 -1.33 -10.64
C SER A 78 8.26 -1.49 -12.01
N PRO A 79 9.04 -1.73 -13.08
CA PRO A 79 8.46 -2.25 -14.31
C PRO A 79 7.70 -3.52 -13.97
N VAL A 80 6.42 -3.58 -14.35
CA VAL A 80 5.55 -4.72 -14.08
C VAL A 80 6.15 -5.96 -14.72
N HIS A 81 6.68 -6.88 -13.92
CA HIS A 81 6.91 -8.24 -14.36
C HIS A 81 5.55 -8.95 -14.37
N LEU A 82 4.83 -8.84 -15.48
CA LEU A 82 3.66 -9.69 -15.71
C LEU A 82 4.14 -11.13 -15.61
N PRO A 83 3.50 -11.99 -14.78
CA PRO A 83 3.81 -13.40 -14.83
C PRO A 83 3.58 -13.88 -16.28
N PRO A 84 4.48 -14.72 -16.83
CA PRO A 84 4.22 -15.31 -18.14
C PRO A 84 2.84 -15.98 -18.08
N PRO A 85 2.04 -15.92 -19.17
CA PRO A 85 0.78 -16.64 -19.23
C PRO A 85 1.02 -18.06 -18.78
N ALA A 86 0.22 -18.55 -17.83
CA ALA A 86 0.31 -19.94 -17.40
C ALA A 86 0.21 -20.79 -18.67
N ALA A 87 1.28 -21.54 -18.97
CA ALA A 87 1.23 -22.51 -20.05
C ALA A 87 0.03 -23.40 -19.76
N ALA A 88 -0.91 -23.43 -20.69
CA ALA A 88 -2.12 -24.23 -20.67
C ALA A 88 -1.79 -25.67 -20.27
N ALA A 89 -1.83 -25.98 -18.98
CA ALA A 89 -1.63 -27.34 -18.46
C ALA A 89 -2.95 -28.12 -18.57
N TRP A 90 -3.56 -28.12 -19.76
CA TRP A 90 -4.78 -28.87 -20.06
C TRP A 90 -4.64 -29.84 -21.25
N GLU A 91 -3.41 -30.16 -21.66
CA GLU A 91 -3.15 -31.08 -22.79
C GLU A 91 -2.37 -32.34 -22.44
N ARG A 92 -2.44 -32.80 -21.17
CA ARG A 92 -1.87 -34.09 -20.74
C ARG A 92 -2.79 -34.79 -19.75
N GLU A 93 -4.01 -35.07 -20.17
CA GLU A 93 -4.74 -36.23 -19.62
C GLU A 93 -5.36 -36.96 -20.80
N GLY A 94 -4.61 -37.96 -21.28
CA GLY A 94 -5.01 -38.96 -22.25
C GLY A 94 -4.75 -40.33 -21.66
#